data_AF-A0A6M6E0H4-F1
#
_entry.id   AF-A0A6M6E0H4-F1
#
_cell.length_a   1.000
_cell.length_b   1.000
_cell.length_c   1.000
_cell.angle_alpha   90.00
_cell.angle_beta   90.00
_cell.angle_gamma   90.00
#
_symmetry.space_group_name_H-M   'P 1'
#
loop_
_entity.id
_entity.type
_entity.pdbx_description
1 polymer ?
#
loop_
_entity_poly.entity_id
_entity_poly.type
_entity_poly.pdbx_seq_one_letter_code
_entity_poly.pdbx_strand_id
1 'polypeptide(L)'
;MKEIVEAIQSLSSVYEVLAKNTNLIFNALKTKDYKTKDSLEEQLQELYALKERAEIYLIHLVKEKATSLNLDDKRIEAILDVYPDSEEKMLVQYELEKMISKIQQFQFYLRRNIEFAKSFIEVKGKELEIMFEAVQREQYQMNGPMLINEDL
;
A
#
# COMPACT_ATOMS: atom_id res chain seq x y z
N MET A 1 15.29 -13.53 23.67
CA MET A 1 14.26 -13.02 22.72
C MET A 1 14.76 -11.90 21.81
N LYS A 2 15.95 -11.35 22.07
CA LYS A 2 16.59 -10.27 21.32
C LYS A 2 16.49 -10.35 19.79
N GLU A 3 16.83 -11.47 19.17
CA GLU A 3 16.80 -11.61 17.70
C GLU A 3 15.37 -11.46 17.12
N ILE A 4 14.35 -11.93 17.84
CA ILE A 4 12.95 -11.75 17.44
C ILE A 4 12.58 -10.26 17.53
N VAL A 5 13.01 -9.56 18.58
CA VAL A 5 12.78 -8.11 18.72
C VAL A 5 13.45 -7.35 17.57
N GLU A 6 14.70 -7.65 17.26
CA GLU A 6 15.44 -7.03 16.16
C GLU A 6 14.77 -7.29 14.80
N ALA A 7 14.26 -8.51 14.58
CA ALA A 7 13.51 -8.86 13.38
C ALA A 7 12.15 -8.11 13.29
N ILE A 8 11.43 -7.94 14.40
CA ILE A 8 10.20 -7.14 14.46
C ILE A 8 10.52 -5.67 14.13
N GLN A 9 11.57 -5.11 14.73
CA GLN A 9 11.99 -3.72 14.47
C GLN A 9 12.39 -3.52 13.01
N SER A 10 13.14 -4.48 12.44
CA SER A 10 13.53 -4.45 11.04
C SER A 10 12.30 -4.46 10.13
N LEU A 11 11.36 -5.40 10.33
CA LEU A 11 10.14 -5.47 9.54
C LEU A 11 9.25 -4.22 9.72
N SER A 12 9.14 -3.71 10.95
CA SER A 12 8.43 -2.47 11.28
C SER A 12 8.98 -1.27 10.50
N SER A 13 10.32 -1.14 10.41
CA SER A 13 10.96 -0.09 9.63
C SER A 13 10.66 -0.19 8.13
N VAL A 14 10.61 -1.41 7.59
CA VAL A 14 10.22 -1.61 6.18
C VAL A 14 8.78 -1.15 5.94
N TYR A 15 7.85 -1.50 6.84
CA TYR A 15 6.46 -1.04 6.75
C TYR A 15 6.32 0.48 6.88
N GLU A 16 7.15 1.13 7.70
CA GLU A 16 7.19 2.58 7.79
C GLU A 16 7.61 3.25 6.46
N VAL A 17 8.65 2.72 5.80
CA VAL A 17 9.09 3.23 4.50
C VAL A 17 8.03 2.96 3.43
N LEU A 18 7.41 1.76 3.42
CA LEU A 18 6.30 1.44 2.52
C LEU A 18 5.12 2.41 2.70
N ALA A 19 4.74 2.71 3.94
CA ALA A 19 3.68 3.67 4.24
C ALA A 19 4.04 5.08 3.73
N LYS A 20 5.27 5.53 3.98
CA LYS A 20 5.76 6.84 3.50
C LYS A 20 5.74 6.93 1.99
N ASN A 21 6.30 5.95 1.27
CA ASN A 21 6.34 5.95 -0.19
C ASN A 21 4.94 5.89 -0.80
N THR A 22 4.04 5.07 -0.23
CA THR A 22 2.64 5.02 -0.66
C THR A 22 1.94 6.37 -0.49
N ASN A 23 2.23 7.09 0.60
CA ASN A 23 1.70 8.43 0.79
C ASN A 23 2.30 9.46 -0.18
N LEU A 24 3.58 9.35 -0.53
CA LEU A 24 4.21 10.23 -1.51
C LEU A 24 3.67 10.00 -2.92
N ILE A 25 3.39 8.75 -3.31
CA ILE A 25 2.75 8.41 -4.59
C ILE A 25 1.39 9.10 -4.71
N PHE A 26 0.58 9.09 -3.65
CA PHE A 26 -0.69 9.81 -3.63
C PHE A 26 -0.53 11.31 -3.91
N ASN A 27 0.46 11.93 -3.24
CA ASN A 27 0.71 13.36 -3.42
C ASN A 27 1.18 13.66 -4.84
N ALA A 28 2.09 12.84 -5.38
CA ALA A 28 2.57 12.94 -6.75
C ALA A 28 1.43 12.82 -7.77
N LEU A 29 0.50 11.87 -7.56
CA LEU A 29 -0.70 11.72 -8.39
C LEU A 29 -1.60 12.97 -8.30
N LYS A 30 -1.82 13.51 -7.11
CA LYS A 30 -2.62 14.72 -6.89
C LYS A 30 -2.02 15.95 -7.61
N THR A 31 -0.69 16.05 -7.66
CA THR A 31 0.03 17.16 -8.31
C THR A 31 0.42 16.87 -9.76
N LYS A 32 0.01 15.72 -10.32
CA LYS A 32 0.37 15.26 -11.67
C LYS A 32 1.89 15.16 -11.91
N ASP A 33 2.66 14.91 -10.85
CA ASP A 33 4.10 14.66 -10.94
C ASP A 33 4.35 13.18 -11.21
N TYR A 34 4.15 12.79 -12.48
CA TYR A 34 4.27 11.39 -12.89
C TYR A 34 5.70 10.85 -12.79
N LYS A 35 6.72 11.71 -12.97
CA LYS A 35 8.12 11.30 -12.85
C LYS A 35 8.46 10.86 -11.43
N THR A 36 8.04 11.63 -10.43
CA THR A 36 8.24 11.26 -9.02
C THR A 36 7.42 10.01 -8.66
N LYS A 37 6.19 9.90 -9.17
CA LYS A 37 5.35 8.71 -8.96
C LYS A 37 6.04 7.45 -9.49
N ASP A 38 6.55 7.46 -10.73
CA ASP A 38 7.15 6.27 -11.34
C ASP A 38 8.44 5.85 -10.60
N SER A 39 9.28 6.83 -10.23
CA SER A 39 10.48 6.56 -9.42
C SER A 39 10.15 5.96 -8.04
N LEU A 40 9.06 6.40 -7.40
CA LEU A 40 8.60 5.84 -6.12
C LEU A 40 8.04 4.42 -6.27
N GLU A 41 7.39 4.10 -7.40
CA GLU A 41 6.89 2.75 -7.67
C GLU A 41 8.02 1.75 -7.93
N GLU A 42 9.09 2.15 -8.60
CA GLU A 42 10.30 1.32 -8.74
C GLU A 42 10.90 1.01 -7.37
N GLN A 43 11.05 2.02 -6.50
CA GLN A 43 11.54 1.82 -5.13
C GLN A 43 10.62 0.89 -4.30
N LEU A 44 9.30 0.93 -4.53
CA LEU A 44 8.37 0.03 -3.85
C LEU A 44 8.62 -1.44 -4.19
N GLN A 45 9.03 -1.77 -5.42
CA GLN A 45 9.30 -3.16 -5.80
C GLN A 45 10.45 -3.75 -4.96
N GLU A 46 11.53 -2.99 -4.79
CA GLU A 46 12.65 -3.40 -3.95
C GLU A 46 12.24 -3.53 -2.46
N LEU A 47 11.41 -2.59 -1.99
CA LEU A 47 10.89 -2.61 -0.61
C LEU A 47 9.97 -3.80 -0.35
N TYR A 48 9.15 -4.23 -1.33
CA TYR A 48 8.33 -5.44 -1.18
C TYR A 48 9.18 -6.70 -1.06
N ALA A 49 10.25 -6.82 -1.85
CA ALA A 49 11.18 -7.94 -1.74
C ALA A 49 11.94 -7.92 -0.38
N LEU A 50 12.26 -6.74 0.15
CA LEU A 50 12.84 -6.60 1.48
C LEU A 50 11.83 -7.00 2.58
N LYS A 51 10.57 -6.55 2.45
CA LYS A 51 9.47 -6.89 3.36
C LYS A 51 9.23 -8.39 3.43
N GLU A 52 9.18 -9.06 2.29
CA GLU A 52 8.98 -10.51 2.23
C GLU A 52 10.12 -11.28 2.91
N ARG A 53 11.38 -10.89 2.65
CA ARG A 53 12.54 -11.50 3.31
C ARG A 53 12.51 -11.29 4.82
N ALA A 54 12.18 -10.08 5.28
CA ALA A 54 12.09 -9.78 6.71
C ALA A 54 10.95 -10.55 7.40
N GLU A 55 9.80 -10.71 6.74
CA GLU A 55 8.70 -11.54 7.24
C GLU A 55 9.08 -13.01 7.36
N ILE A 56 9.68 -13.58 6.32
CA ILE A 56 10.13 -14.98 6.34
C ILE A 56 11.13 -15.20 7.47
N TYR A 57 12.08 -14.28 7.64
CA TYR A 57 13.07 -14.35 8.72
C TYR A 57 12.42 -14.29 10.11
N LEU A 58 11.49 -13.36 10.34
CA LEU A 58 10.76 -13.28 11.61
C LEU A 58 9.96 -14.56 11.88
N ILE A 59 9.25 -15.09 10.88
CA ILE A 59 8.50 -16.34 10.98
C ILE A 59 9.43 -17.50 11.36
N HIS A 60 10.61 -17.55 10.74
CA HIS A 60 11.60 -18.57 11.03
C HIS A 60 12.07 -18.51 12.49
N LEU A 61 12.48 -17.33 12.97
CA LEU A 61 12.92 -17.14 14.37
C LEU A 61 11.82 -17.49 15.38
N VAL A 62 10.57 -17.10 15.11
CA VAL A 62 9.43 -17.44 15.96
C VAL A 62 9.22 -18.95 16.01
N LYS A 63 9.27 -19.65 14.87
CA LYS A 63 9.14 -21.10 14.80
C LYS A 63 10.26 -21.84 15.52
N GLU A 64 11.51 -21.40 15.35
CA GLU A 64 12.65 -21.97 16.06
C GLU A 64 12.50 -21.79 17.56
N LYS A 65 12.11 -20.59 18.00
CA LYS A 65 11.92 -20.31 19.42
C LYS A 65 10.79 -21.12 20.03
N ALA A 66 9.63 -21.20 19.37
CA ALA A 66 8.53 -22.05 19.83
C ALA A 66 8.92 -23.54 19.89
N THR A 67 9.77 -24.00 18.96
CA THR A 67 10.30 -25.37 18.97
C THR A 67 11.27 -25.60 20.12
N SER A 68 12.15 -24.65 20.42
CA SER A 68 13.04 -24.72 21.59
C SER A 68 12.30 -24.78 22.92
N LEU A 69 11.05 -24.29 22.95
CA LEU A 69 10.17 -24.30 24.11
C LEU A 69 9.18 -25.48 24.09
N ASN A 70 9.29 -26.40 23.13
CA ASN A 70 8.39 -27.55 22.95
C ASN A 70 6.90 -27.15 22.85
N LEU A 71 6.61 -26.02 22.23
CA LEU A 71 5.24 -25.56 21.99
C LEU A 71 4.69 -26.15 20.70
N ASP A 72 3.46 -26.68 20.73
CA ASP A 72 2.73 -27.09 19.52
C ASP A 72 2.27 -25.86 18.73
N ASP A 73 1.78 -24.83 19.43
CA ASP A 73 1.44 -23.54 18.83
C ASP A 73 2.70 -22.73 18.54
N LYS A 74 2.92 -22.43 17.26
CA LYS A 74 4.11 -21.69 16.75
C LYS A 74 3.85 -20.20 16.59
N ARG A 75 2.80 -19.66 17.20
CA ARG A 75 2.53 -18.22 17.24
C ARG A 75 3.37 -17.51 18.29
N ILE A 76 3.65 -16.22 18.07
CA ILE A 76 4.47 -15.44 18.98
C ILE A 76 3.78 -15.24 20.34
N GLU A 77 2.45 -15.16 20.35
CA GLU A 77 1.63 -15.09 21.56
C GLU A 77 1.84 -16.31 22.46
N ALA A 78 1.86 -17.52 21.89
CA ALA A 78 2.10 -18.75 22.65
C ALA A 78 3.49 -18.78 23.29
N ILE A 79 4.51 -18.23 22.60
CA ILE A 79 5.85 -18.05 23.17
C ILE A 79 5.79 -17.08 24.35
N LEU A 80 5.14 -15.93 24.16
CA LEU A 80 5.02 -14.90 25.18
C LEU A 80 4.25 -15.37 26.41
N ASP A 81 3.29 -16.29 26.27
CA ASP A 81 2.57 -16.83 27.42
C ASP A 81 3.48 -17.62 28.36
N VAL A 82 4.35 -18.46 27.82
CA VAL A 82 5.21 -19.37 28.60
C VAL A 82 6.60 -18.82 28.92
N TYR A 83 7.02 -17.74 28.28
CA TYR A 83 8.37 -17.20 28.50
C TYR A 83 8.55 -16.76 29.96
N PRO A 84 9.71 -16.96 30.61
CA PRO A 84 9.85 -16.64 32.03
C PRO A 84 10.13 -15.15 32.30
N ASP A 85 10.79 -14.45 31.38
CA ASP A 85 11.23 -13.07 31.57
C ASP A 85 10.11 -12.08 31.19
N SER A 86 9.58 -11.36 32.18
CA SER A 86 8.51 -10.38 31.97
C SER A 86 8.96 -9.13 31.22
N GLU A 87 10.22 -8.71 31.38
CA GLU A 87 10.74 -7.51 30.72
C GLU A 87 10.93 -7.77 29.23
N GLU A 88 11.53 -8.91 28.86
CA GLU A 88 11.63 -9.32 27.45
C GLU A 88 10.25 -9.50 26.81
N LYS A 89 9.25 -10.02 27.53
CA LYS A 89 7.87 -10.11 27.02
C LYS A 89 7.29 -8.75 26.68
N MET A 90 7.37 -7.81 27.63
CA MET A 90 6.83 -6.46 27.44
C MET A 90 7.49 -5.76 26.25
N LEU A 91 8.81 -5.92 26.09
CA LEU A 91 9.53 -5.36 24.95
C LEU A 91 9.03 -5.92 23.62
N VAL A 92 8.85 -7.25 23.52
CA VAL A 92 8.35 -7.89 22.30
C VAL A 92 6.92 -7.41 21.99
N GLN A 93 6.04 -7.37 22.99
CA GLN A 93 4.67 -6.89 22.82
C GLN A 93 4.63 -5.44 22.32
N TYR A 94 5.44 -4.56 22.93
CA TYR A 94 5.54 -3.16 22.54
C TYR A 94 6.00 -2.99 21.09
N GLU A 95 7.01 -3.75 20.66
CA GLU A 95 7.49 -3.68 19.27
C GLU A 95 6.50 -4.30 18.27
N LEU A 96 5.76 -5.34 18.67
CA LEU A 96 4.66 -5.89 17.86
C LEU A 96 3.53 -4.86 17.65
N GLU A 97 3.10 -4.18 18.71
CA GLU A 97 2.06 -3.15 18.64
C GLU A 97 2.47 -2.01 17.70
N LYS A 98 3.73 -1.55 17.79
CA LYS A 98 4.29 -0.58 16.85
C LYS A 98 4.23 -1.07 15.41
N MET A 99 4.70 -2.29 15.15
CA MET A 99 4.72 -2.87 13.82
C MET A 99 3.29 -2.97 13.25
N ILE A 100 2.32 -3.43 14.05
CA ILE A 100 0.90 -3.50 13.67
C ILE A 100 0.36 -2.12 13.29
N SER A 101 0.68 -1.08 14.07
CA SER A 101 0.29 0.28 13.75
C SER A 101 0.85 0.75 12.39
N LYS A 102 2.11 0.43 12.07
CA LYS A 102 2.72 0.75 10.76
C LYS A 102 2.07 -0.03 9.61
N ILE A 103 1.74 -1.30 9.83
CA ILE A 103 1.00 -2.12 8.86
C ILE A 103 -0.37 -1.50 8.56
N GLN A 104 -1.11 -1.12 9.60
CA GLN A 104 -2.43 -0.49 9.47
C GLN A 104 -2.34 0.85 8.72
N GLN A 105 -1.33 1.66 9.03
CA GLN A 105 -1.07 2.92 8.32
C GLN A 105 -0.79 2.70 6.83
N PHE A 106 0.07 1.73 6.51
CA PHE A 106 0.36 1.35 5.13
C PHE A 106 -0.90 0.88 4.39
N GLN A 107 -1.69 -0.02 5.00
CA GLN A 107 -2.95 -0.51 4.43
C GLN A 107 -3.96 0.62 4.20
N PHE A 108 -4.05 1.56 5.13
CA PHE A 108 -4.91 2.74 4.99
C PHE A 108 -4.50 3.58 3.78
N TYR A 109 -3.21 3.87 3.61
CA TYR A 109 -2.73 4.63 2.46
C TYR A 109 -2.92 3.89 1.14
N LEU A 110 -2.70 2.58 1.10
CA LEU A 110 -2.98 1.77 -0.09
C LEU A 110 -4.46 1.87 -0.48
N ARG A 111 -5.38 1.66 0.47
CA ARG A 111 -6.83 1.77 0.21
C ARG A 111 -7.20 3.15 -0.31
N ARG A 112 -6.69 4.22 0.32
CA ARG A 112 -6.91 5.60 -0.12
C ARG A 112 -6.43 5.80 -1.57
N ASN A 113 -5.25 5.29 -1.92
CA ASN A 113 -4.70 5.45 -3.27
C ASN A 113 -5.52 4.69 -4.31
N ILE A 114 -6.02 3.50 -3.98
CA ILE A 114 -6.91 2.72 -4.84
C ILE A 114 -8.20 3.49 -5.09
N GLU A 115 -8.84 4.01 -4.05
CA GLU A 115 -10.08 4.79 -4.20
C GLU A 115 -9.85 6.06 -5.02
N PHE A 116 -8.73 6.76 -4.80
CA PHE A 116 -8.37 7.92 -5.62
C PHE A 116 -8.18 7.55 -7.10
N ALA A 117 -7.48 6.45 -7.39
CA ALA A 117 -7.27 5.99 -8.75
C ALA A 117 -8.59 5.63 -9.45
N LYS A 118 -9.52 4.97 -8.75
CA LYS A 118 -10.86 4.67 -9.27
C LYS A 118 -11.62 5.94 -9.65
N SER A 119 -11.67 6.92 -8.74
CA SER A 119 -12.32 8.20 -9.00
C SER A 119 -11.67 8.97 -10.16
N PHE A 120 -10.33 8.93 -10.25
CA PHE A 120 -9.60 9.57 -11.35
C PHE A 120 -9.93 8.94 -12.71
N ILE A 121 -9.97 7.61 -12.78
CA ILE A 121 -10.35 6.86 -14.00
C ILE A 121 -11.78 7.20 -14.41
N GLU A 122 -12.72 7.26 -13.46
CA GLU A 122 -14.12 7.60 -13.75
C GLU A 122 -14.25 9.01 -14.36
N VAL A 123 -13.57 10.01 -13.78
CA VAL A 123 -13.59 11.39 -14.30
C VAL A 123 -12.98 11.45 -15.70
N LYS A 124 -11.82 10.80 -15.91
CA LYS A 124 -11.16 10.77 -17.22
C LYS A 124 -11.98 10.05 -18.28
N GLY A 125 -12.69 8.99 -17.90
CA GLY A 125 -13.63 8.29 -18.78
C GLY A 125 -14.75 9.21 -19.27
N LYS A 126 -15.39 9.96 -18.35
CA LYS A 126 -16.43 10.94 -18.70
C LYS A 126 -15.91 12.06 -19.59
N GLU A 127 -14.70 12.57 -19.33
CA GLU A 127 -14.07 13.59 -20.18
C GLU A 127 -13.85 13.08 -21.62
N LEU A 128 -13.38 11.84 -21.78
CA LEU A 128 -13.19 11.22 -23.09
C LEU A 128 -14.51 11.00 -23.83
N GLU A 129 -15.56 10.59 -23.12
CA GLU A 129 -16.91 10.42 -23.69
C GLU A 129 -17.45 11.75 -24.23
N ILE A 130 -17.32 12.83 -23.47
CA ILE A 130 -17.70 14.20 -23.91
C ILE A 130 -16.91 14.61 -25.15
N MET A 131 -15.59 14.36 -25.18
CA MET A 131 -14.76 14.66 -26.35
C MET A 131 -15.18 13.83 -27.57
N PHE A 132 -15.51 12.56 -27.38
CA PHE A 132 -15.96 11.67 -28.45
C PHE A 132 -17.32 12.12 -29.01
N GLU A 133 -18.29 12.45 -28.15
CA GLU A 133 -19.58 13.03 -28.55
C GLU A 133 -19.41 14.36 -29.30
N ALA A 134 -18.46 15.20 -28.89
CA ALA A 134 -18.14 16.44 -29.57
C ALA A 134 -17.56 16.18 -30.98
N VAL A 135 -16.60 15.25 -31.10
CA VAL A 135 -16.04 14.83 -32.40
C VAL A 135 -17.13 14.23 -33.29
N GLN A 136 -18.01 13.38 -32.76
CA GLN A 136 -19.13 12.84 -33.52
C GLN A 136 -20.05 13.96 -34.03
N ARG A 137 -20.44 14.92 -33.17
CA ARG A 137 -21.27 16.06 -33.57
C ARG A 137 -20.64 16.87 -34.71
N GLU A 138 -19.35 17.18 -34.61
CA GLU A 138 -18.61 17.89 -35.67
C GLU A 138 -18.51 17.07 -36.96
N GLN A 139 -18.26 15.75 -36.87
CA GLN A 139 -18.25 14.85 -38.03
C GLN A 139 -19.63 14.73 -38.70
N TYR A 140 -20.72 14.71 -37.93
CA TYR A 140 -22.08 14.78 -38.47
C TYR A 140 -22.38 16.14 -39.10
N GLN A 141 -21.82 17.24 -38.58
CA GLN A 141 -21.91 18.59 -39.17
C GLN A 141 -20.97 18.78 -40.38
N MET A 142 -19.99 17.90 -40.61
CA MET A 142 -19.18 17.88 -41.84
C MET A 142 -19.93 17.36 -43.08
N ASN A 143 -21.18 16.91 -42.92
CA ASN A 143 -22.16 16.85 -44.02
C ASN A 143 -22.89 18.20 -44.27
N GLY A 144 -22.30 19.29 -43.77
CA GLY A 144 -22.75 20.66 -43.94
C GLY A 144 -23.66 21.13 -42.79
N PRO A 145 -23.71 22.44 -42.50
CA PRO A 145 -24.78 22.99 -41.68
C PRO A 145 -26.10 22.65 -42.37
N MET A 146 -27.00 21.95 -41.67
CA MET A 146 -28.40 21.94 -42.05
C MET A 146 -28.90 23.36 -41.76
N LEU A 147 -28.73 24.26 -42.74
CA LEU A 147 -29.37 25.56 -42.76
C LEU A 147 -30.87 25.24 -42.68
N ILE A 148 -31.45 25.51 -41.51
CA ILE A 148 -32.90 25.60 -41.39
C ILE A 148 -33.28 26.69 -42.39
N ASN A 149 -33.89 26.30 -43.50
CA ASN A 149 -34.46 27.25 -44.43
C ASN A 149 -35.39 28.15 -43.61
N GLU A 150 -35.06 29.43 -43.60
CA GLU A 150 -35.99 30.47 -43.24
C GLU A 150 -37.22 30.33 -44.15
N ASP A 151 -38.36 29.98 -43.55
CA ASP A 151 -39.68 30.38 -44.01
C ASP A 151 -40.53 30.60 -42.75
N LEU A 152 -40.53 31.86 -42.29
CA LEU A 152 -41.57 32.46 -41.45
C LEU A 152 -42.13 33.67 -42.21
#